data_AF-A0A6B3HE45-F1
#
_entry.id   AF-A0A6B3HE45-F1
#
_cell.length_a   1.000
_cell.length_b   1.000
_cell.length_c   1.000
_cell.angle_alpha   90.00
_cell.angle_beta   90.00
_cell.angle_gamma   90.00
#
_symmetry.space_group_name_H-M   'P 1'
#
loop_
_entity.id
_entity.type
_entity.pdbx_description
1 polymer ?
#
loop_
_entity_poly.entity_id
_entity_poly.type
_entity_poly.pdbx_seq_one_letter_code
_entity_poly.pdbx_strand_id
1 'polypeptide(L)' 'QSTVPIRDKDDLSLAYTPGVAKVCSAIAADPELVHDYTWKSQVVAVVTDGTAVLGLGDIGPEASLPVMEGKA' A
#
# COMPACT_ATOMS: atom_id res chain seq x y z
N GLN A 1 4.05 -7.01 -5.69
CA GLN A 1 3.64 -7.77 -6.89
C GLN A 1 2.20 -7.37 -7.23
N SER A 2 1.81 -7.27 -8.50
CA SER A 2 0.41 -7.03 -8.85
C SER A 2 -0.46 -8.23 -8.46
N THR A 3 -1.61 -7.99 -7.84
CA THR A 3 -2.60 -9.03 -7.49
C THR A 3 -3.47 -9.42 -8.67
N VAL A 4 -3.50 -8.57 -9.72
CA VAL A 4 -4.23 -8.81 -10.97
C VAL A 4 -3.25 -8.88 -12.15
N PRO A 5 -3.45 -9.82 -13.10
CA PRO A 5 -2.63 -9.88 -14.31
C PRO A 5 -2.92 -8.68 -15.20
N ILE A 6 -1.87 -8.06 -15.75
CA ILE A 6 -1.98 -7.01 -16.77
C ILE A 6 -1.24 -7.50 -18.00
N ARG A 7 -1.96 -7.95 -19.01
CA ARG A 7 -1.40 -8.61 -20.20
C ARG A 7 -1.51 -7.75 -21.45
N ASP A 8 -2.56 -6.94 -21.52
CA ASP A 8 -2.86 -6.11 -22.68
C ASP A 8 -3.43 -4.74 -22.28
N LYS A 9 -3.87 -3.99 -23.31
CA LYS A 9 -4.42 -2.64 -23.15
C LYS A 9 -5.79 -2.64 -22.47
N ASP A 10 -6.56 -3.71 -22.59
CA ASP A 10 -7.90 -3.78 -22.01
C ASP A 10 -7.79 -4.05 -20.51
N ASP A 11 -6.90 -4.95 -20.10
CA ASP A 11 -6.53 -5.17 -18.70
C ASP A 11 -6.04 -3.87 -18.05
N LEU A 12 -5.16 -3.14 -18.75
CA LEU A 12 -4.65 -1.85 -18.27
C LEU A 12 -5.75 -0.80 -18.15
N SER A 13 -6.67 -0.75 -19.11
CA SER A 13 -7.78 0.21 -19.10
C SER A 13 -8.78 -0.06 -17.96
N LEU A 14 -8.90 -1.31 -17.53
CA LEU A 14 -9.73 -1.71 -16.39
C LEU A 14 -9.03 -1.41 -15.05
N ALA A 15 -7.77 -1.81 -14.91
CA ALA A 15 -7.00 -1.61 -13.69
C ALA A 15 -6.60 -0.13 -13.47
N TYR A 16 -6.58 0.66 -14.54
CA TYR A 16 -6.20 2.06 -14.53
C TYR A 16 -7.24 2.90 -15.29
N THR A 17 -6.82 3.95 -16.00
CA THR A 17 -7.74 4.82 -16.73
C THR A 17 -8.32 4.12 -17.96
N PRO A 18 -9.64 4.16 -18.20
CA PRO A 18 -10.68 4.90 -17.45
C PRO A 18 -11.37 4.12 -16.32
N GLY A 19 -11.10 2.82 -16.14
CA GLY A 19 -11.77 1.95 -15.16
C GLY A 19 -11.66 2.40 -13.70
N VAL A 20 -10.47 2.83 -13.27
CA VAL A 20 -10.17 3.28 -11.89
C VAL A 20 -11.03 4.47 -11.45
N ALA A 21 -11.48 5.32 -12.39
CA ALA A 21 -12.30 6.49 -12.08
C ALA A 21 -13.65 6.09 -11.45
N LYS A 22 -14.19 4.93 -11.81
CA LYS A 22 -15.44 4.40 -11.22
C LYS A 22 -15.23 4.00 -9.76
N VAL A 23 -14.10 3.36 -9.44
CA VAL A 23 -13.75 2.99 -8.07
C VAL A 23 -13.56 4.22 -7.20
N CYS A 24 -12.82 5.24 -7.69
CA CYS A 24 -12.64 6.50 -6.97
C CYS A 24 -13.96 7.21 -6.69
N SER A 25 -14.85 7.28 -7.70
CA SER A 25 -16.16 7.92 -7.54
C SER A 25 -17.07 7.16 -6.57
N ALA A 26 -17.02 5.83 -6.58
CA ALA A 26 -17.77 4.98 -5.64
C ALA A 26 -17.30 5.21 -4.19
N ILE A 27 -16.00 5.20 -3.94
CA ILE A 27 -15.45 5.46 -2.59
C ILE A 27 -15.73 6.90 -2.14
N ALA A 28 -15.72 7.87 -3.05
CA ALA A 28 -16.07 9.25 -2.72
C ALA A 28 -17.54 9.39 -2.29
N ALA A 29 -18.44 8.58 -2.86
CA ALA A 29 -19.86 8.55 -2.50
C ALA A 29 -20.13 7.72 -1.23
N ASP A 30 -19.41 6.61 -1.05
CA ASP A 30 -19.49 5.71 0.10
C ASP A 30 -18.08 5.33 0.60
N PRO A 31 -17.55 6.04 1.62
CA PRO A 31 -16.18 5.84 2.10
C PRO A 31 -15.87 4.43 2.62
N GLU A 32 -16.86 3.66 3.08
CA GLU A 32 -16.64 2.32 3.61
C GLU A 32 -16.18 1.33 2.52
N LEU A 33 -16.55 1.58 1.26
CA LEU A 33 -16.11 0.78 0.10
C LEU A 33 -14.60 0.78 -0.11
N VAL A 34 -13.86 1.67 0.57
CA VAL A 34 -12.38 1.62 0.59
C VAL A 34 -11.86 0.26 1.08
N HIS A 35 -12.60 -0.42 1.96
CA HIS A 35 -12.24 -1.71 2.52
C HIS A 35 -12.46 -2.88 1.55
N ASP A 36 -13.35 -2.71 0.58
CA ASP A 36 -13.70 -3.72 -0.41
C ASP A 36 -12.90 -3.55 -1.71
N TYR A 37 -12.73 -2.30 -2.16
CA TYR A 37 -12.13 -1.98 -3.45
C TYR A 37 -10.64 -1.64 -3.38
N THR A 38 -10.06 -1.59 -2.19
CA THR A 38 -8.63 -1.37 -2.02
C THR A 38 -8.03 -2.40 -1.08
N TRP A 39 -6.72 -2.57 -1.19
CA TRP A 39 -5.90 -3.35 -0.28
C TRP A 39 -5.89 -2.89 1.20
N LYS A 40 -6.58 -1.79 1.56
CA LYS A 40 -6.56 -1.21 2.91
C LYS A 40 -6.90 -2.23 4.00
N SER A 41 -7.81 -3.17 3.73
CA SER A 41 -8.20 -4.21 4.70
C SER A 41 -7.12 -5.26 4.97
N GLN A 42 -6.06 -5.29 4.17
CA GLN A 42 -4.99 -6.29 4.24
C GLN A 42 -3.59 -5.66 4.41
N VAL A 43 -3.51 -4.34 4.58
CA VAL A 43 -2.24 -3.60 4.73
C VAL A 43 -2.04 -3.15 6.16
N VAL A 44 -0.83 -3.36 6.67
CA VAL A 44 -0.33 -2.79 7.92
C VAL A 44 0.94 -2.01 7.63
N ALA A 45 1.02 -0.77 8.12
CA ALA A 45 2.22 0.05 8.01
C ALA A 45 3.13 -0.16 9.24
N VAL A 46 4.37 -0.60 9.00
CA VAL A 46 5.42 -0.63 10.02
C VAL A 46 6.17 0.70 9.96
N VAL A 47 5.96 1.56 10.96
CA VAL A 47 6.49 2.94 11.00
C VAL A 47 7.43 3.13 12.18
N THR A 48 8.60 3.73 11.92
CA THR A 48 9.60 4.11 12.93
C THR A 48 10.33 5.37 12.47
N ASP A 49 10.87 6.14 13.41
CA ASP A 49 11.81 7.23 13.15
C ASP A 49 13.29 6.80 13.31
N GLY A 50 13.52 5.54 13.73
CA GLY A 50 14.87 4.98 13.90
C GLY A 50 15.57 5.35 15.21
N THR A 51 14.86 5.96 16.16
CA THR A 51 15.44 6.42 17.43
C THR A 51 15.70 5.31 18.46
N ALA A 52 15.09 4.13 18.28
CA ALA A 52 15.22 2.98 19.18
C ALA A 52 15.26 1.66 18.39
N VAL A 53 16.36 1.43 17.66
CA VAL A 53 16.52 0.21 16.85
C VAL A 53 17.22 -0.88 17.66
N LEU A 54 16.45 -1.86 18.12
CA LEU A 54 16.97 -3.03 18.86
C LEU A 54 17.88 -2.59 20.04
N GLY A 55 19.12 -3.08 20.09
CA GLY A 55 20.14 -2.64 21.05
C GLY A 55 21.08 -1.56 20.52
N LEU A 56 20.83 -1.03 19.32
CA LEU A 56 21.70 -0.05 18.65
C LEU A 56 21.36 1.40 19.04
N GLY A 57 20.17 1.63 19.62
CA GLY A 57 19.72 2.96 20.01
C GLY A 57 19.28 3.78 18.80
N ASP A 58 19.57 5.08 18.84
CA ASP A 58 19.23 6.01 17.77
C ASP A 58 20.26 5.93 16.65
N ILE A 59 19.86 5.28 15.55
CA ILE A 59 20.69 5.12 14.35
C ILE A 59 20.05 5.76 13.12
N GLY A 60 18.94 6.48 13.31
CA GLY A 60 18.19 7.13 12.24
C GLY A 60 17.39 6.19 11.34
N PRO A 61 16.53 6.76 10.47
CA PRO A 61 15.54 6.02 9.71
C PRO A 61 16.16 5.09 8.66
N GLU A 62 17.19 5.53 7.93
CA GLU A 62 17.82 4.73 6.87
C GLU A 62 18.46 3.45 7.43
N ALA A 63 19.16 3.56 8.57
CA ALA A 63 19.80 2.41 9.20
C ALA A 63 18.78 1.46 9.86
N SER A 64 17.56 1.92 10.14
CA SER A 64 16.47 1.10 10.67
C SER A 64 15.75 0.25 9.60
N LEU A 65 15.89 0.60 8.30
CA LEU A 65 15.16 -0.03 7.20
C LEU A 65 15.26 -1.56 7.17
N PRO A 66 16.44 -2.20 7.36
CA PRO A 66 16.52 -3.66 7.34
C PRO A 66 15.65 -4.32 8.42
N VAL A 67 15.48 -3.68 9.58
CA VAL A 67 14.62 -4.18 10.66
C VAL A 67 13.14 -4.00 10.30
N MET A 68 12.80 -2.92 9.59
CA MET A 68 11.42 -2.67 9.15
C MET A 68 11.02 -3.61 8.01
N GLU A 69 11.91 -3.84 7.04
CA GLU A 69 11.73 -4.82 5.97
C GLU A 69 11.57 -6.23 6.52
N GLY A 70 12.36 -6.62 7.54
CA GLY A 70 12.23 -7.93 8.18
C GLY A 70 10.96 -8.11 9.02
N LYS A 71 10.24 -7.03 9.33
CA LYS A 71 8.94 -7.06 10.03
C LYS A 71 7.74 -7.06 9.08
N ALA A 72 7.92 -6.62 7.83
CA ALA A 72 6.88 -6.50 6.81
C ALA A 72 6.56 -7.85 6.16
#